data_AF-A0AAU5X5T3-F1
#
_entry.id   AF-A0AAU5X5T3-F1
#
_cell.length_a   1.000
_cell.length_b   1.000
_cell.length_c   1.000
_cell.angle_alpha   90.00
_cell.angle_beta   90.00
_cell.angle_gamma   90.00
#
_symmetry.space_group_name_H-M   'P 1'
#
loop_
_entity.id
_entity.type
_entity.pdbx_description
1 polymer ?
#
loop_
_entity_poly.entity_id
_entity_poly.type
_entity_poly.pdbx_seq_one_letter_code
_entity_poly.pdbx_strand_id
1 'polypeptide(L)'
;MRRTVIVGDIHGCFDELLELLGEVGLRPDDLLISVGDLVDRGPAPGEVVGFFRDRPNSVVVMGNHERKHVRGIFSYAQEITRLQLGDRYAETVDWMRTLPYYFEDEHVRVVHAAMLPGVPLGDQKEEILCGSTSGERELTALFPGGHWHDHYADAKPVVFGHHVTGRQPMIRDDRIFGLDTGACHGWNLTALCLPEYTAHSVSAHADHWSKVKVEWQLPVLKTKPWRDFTWPELAEAIARYSPGSDPATQSWLGNLEKWAADLRSSLPTLAAAAHRIAGELTMEEMRRHPAARFLFQARNGRLDQTSLAKQCPTPGRTIDLAAALGRSLPEPPA
;
A
#
# COMPACT_ATOMS: atom_id res chain seq x y z
N MET A 1 -8.13 35.63 -14.63
CA MET A 1 -7.86 34.31 -14.01
C MET A 1 -8.32 33.22 -14.97
N ARG A 2 -7.47 32.24 -15.24
CA ARG A 2 -7.88 30.99 -15.91
C ARG A 2 -8.77 30.20 -14.95
N ARG A 3 -9.86 29.61 -15.42
CA ARG A 3 -10.73 28.79 -14.55
C ARG A 3 -9.94 27.58 -14.05
N THR A 4 -10.03 27.33 -12.74
CA THR A 4 -9.30 26.26 -12.06
C THR A 4 -10.27 25.38 -11.30
N VAL A 5 -10.13 24.07 -11.45
CA VAL A 5 -10.89 23.05 -10.71
C VAL A 5 -9.90 22.28 -9.85
N ILE A 6 -10.10 22.30 -8.53
CA ILE A 6 -9.21 21.63 -7.57
C ILE A 6 -9.99 20.48 -6.93
N VAL A 7 -9.52 19.24 -7.07
CA VAL A 7 -10.19 18.01 -6.59
C VAL A 7 -9.49 17.47 -5.35
N GLY A 8 -10.28 17.05 -4.36
CA GLY A 8 -9.82 16.36 -3.15
C GLY A 8 -9.24 14.97 -3.40
N ASP A 9 -9.01 14.22 -2.32
CA ASP A 9 -8.42 12.88 -2.32
C ASP A 9 -9.31 11.89 -3.09
N ILE A 10 -8.77 11.32 -4.18
CA ILE A 10 -9.54 10.52 -5.16
C ILE A 10 -9.46 9.04 -4.83
N HIS A 11 -8.29 8.56 -4.40
CA HIS A 11 -8.07 7.18 -3.96
C HIS A 11 -8.65 6.14 -4.94
N GLY A 12 -8.38 6.25 -6.24
CA GLY A 12 -8.85 5.28 -7.25
C GLY A 12 -10.36 5.28 -7.52
N CYS A 13 -11.13 6.22 -6.97
CA CYS A 13 -12.56 6.41 -7.25
C CYS A 13 -12.76 7.10 -8.62
N PHE A 14 -12.45 6.37 -9.70
CA PHE A 14 -12.42 6.95 -11.05
C PHE A 14 -13.81 7.33 -11.58
N ASP A 15 -14.84 6.53 -11.28
CA ASP A 15 -16.21 6.84 -11.72
C ASP A 15 -16.72 8.12 -11.05
N GLU A 16 -16.49 8.28 -9.75
CA GLU A 16 -16.78 9.51 -9.02
C GLU A 16 -16.00 10.72 -9.55
N LEU A 17 -14.73 10.53 -9.95
CA LEU A 17 -13.97 11.59 -10.59
C LEU A 17 -14.65 12.05 -11.88
N LEU A 18 -15.06 11.13 -12.76
CA LEU A 18 -15.71 11.48 -14.02
C LEU A 18 -17.07 12.18 -13.79
N GLU A 19 -17.85 11.69 -12.83
CA GLU A 19 -19.13 12.31 -12.45
C GLU A 19 -18.94 13.73 -11.92
N LEU A 20 -18.00 13.94 -11.01
CA LEU A 20 -17.69 15.24 -10.44
C LEU A 20 -17.24 16.23 -11.50
N LEU A 21 -16.34 15.80 -12.40
CA LEU A 21 -15.86 16.64 -13.49
C LEU A 21 -16.96 16.95 -14.52
N GLY A 22 -17.91 16.04 -14.70
CA GLY A 22 -19.12 16.25 -15.48
C GLY A 22 -20.07 17.28 -14.84
N GLU A 23 -20.30 17.18 -13.53
CA GLU A 23 -21.12 18.13 -12.77
C GLU A 23 -20.52 19.54 -12.79
N VAL A 24 -19.21 19.64 -12.57
CA VAL A 24 -18.45 20.89 -12.68
C VAL A 24 -18.44 21.42 -14.13
N GLY A 25 -18.63 20.55 -15.12
CA GLY A 25 -18.47 20.90 -16.53
C GLY A 25 -17.04 21.32 -16.84
N LEU A 26 -16.07 20.46 -16.51
CA LEU A 26 -14.65 20.70 -16.77
C LEU A 26 -14.40 20.93 -18.27
N ARG A 27 -13.73 22.04 -18.60
CA ARG A 27 -13.38 22.40 -19.98
C ARG A 27 -11.95 21.98 -20.34
N PRO A 28 -11.62 21.80 -21.63
CA PRO A 28 -10.27 21.44 -22.06
C PRO A 28 -9.20 22.47 -21.67
N ASP A 29 -9.59 23.74 -21.60
CA ASP A 29 -8.75 24.88 -21.24
C ASP A 29 -8.78 25.20 -19.74
N ASP A 30 -9.54 24.50 -18.91
CA ASP A 30 -9.47 24.66 -17.46
C ASP A 30 -8.16 24.07 -16.93
N LEU A 31 -7.60 24.71 -15.88
CA LEU A 31 -6.54 24.12 -15.08
C LEU A 31 -7.17 23.13 -14.09
N LEU A 32 -6.81 21.85 -14.18
CA LEU A 32 -7.24 20.84 -13.23
C LEU A 32 -6.12 20.58 -12.22
N ILE A 33 -6.43 20.63 -10.93
CA ILE A 33 -5.47 20.34 -9.86
C ILE A 33 -6.04 19.22 -9.00
N SER A 34 -5.24 18.21 -8.67
CA SER A 34 -5.54 17.29 -7.57
C SER A 34 -4.69 17.64 -6.36
N VAL A 35 -5.29 17.56 -5.17
CA VAL A 35 -4.57 17.68 -3.88
C VAL A 35 -3.70 16.46 -3.54
N GLY A 36 -3.59 15.45 -4.42
CA GLY A 36 -2.83 14.22 -4.18
C GLY A 36 -3.73 13.05 -3.75
N ASP A 37 -3.11 11.96 -3.31
CA ASP A 37 -3.80 10.71 -2.94
C ASP A 37 -4.73 10.22 -4.06
N LEU A 38 -4.16 10.09 -5.26
CA LEU A 38 -4.82 9.54 -6.44
C LEU A 38 -5.01 8.03 -6.33
N VAL A 39 -4.05 7.35 -5.69
CA VAL A 39 -3.98 5.89 -5.64
C VAL A 39 -4.35 5.33 -4.27
N ASP A 40 -4.33 4.01 -4.17
CA ASP A 40 -4.73 3.24 -3.00
C ASP A 40 -6.22 3.32 -2.66
N ARG A 41 -6.66 2.30 -1.92
CA ARG A 41 -8.01 2.13 -1.34
C ARG A 41 -9.15 1.88 -2.33
N GLY A 42 -9.26 2.63 -3.42
CA GLY A 42 -10.33 2.45 -4.40
C GLY A 42 -10.00 1.50 -5.55
N PRO A 43 -10.97 1.26 -6.43
CA PRO A 43 -10.94 0.15 -7.39
C PRO A 43 -10.06 0.42 -8.62
N ALA A 44 -9.86 1.68 -9.01
CA ALA A 44 -9.32 2.05 -10.31
C ALA A 44 -8.16 3.08 -10.22
N PRO A 45 -7.08 2.81 -9.46
CA PRO A 45 -5.97 3.76 -9.32
C PRO A 45 -5.23 3.99 -10.65
N GLY A 46 -5.18 3.00 -11.55
CA GLY A 46 -4.50 3.13 -12.84
C GLY A 46 -5.21 4.08 -13.80
N GLU A 47 -6.54 4.10 -13.74
CA GLU A 47 -7.41 4.95 -14.52
C GLU A 47 -7.31 6.40 -14.07
N VAL A 48 -7.32 6.64 -12.75
CA VAL A 48 -7.09 7.97 -12.17
C VAL A 48 -5.71 8.51 -12.56
N VAL A 49 -4.65 7.72 -12.37
CA VAL A 49 -3.29 8.12 -12.77
C VAL A 49 -3.22 8.41 -14.27
N GLY A 50 -3.74 7.51 -15.11
CA GLY A 50 -3.74 7.69 -16.56
C GLY A 50 -4.46 8.98 -16.97
N PHE A 51 -5.60 9.27 -16.37
CA PHE A 51 -6.36 10.49 -16.65
C PHE A 51 -5.56 11.77 -16.37
N PHE A 52 -4.94 11.89 -15.18
CA PHE A 52 -4.16 13.08 -14.85
C PHE A 52 -2.86 13.20 -15.65
N ARG A 53 -2.19 12.07 -15.90
CA ARG A 53 -0.96 12.02 -16.68
C ARG A 53 -1.19 12.44 -18.13
N ASP A 54 -2.29 11.98 -18.73
CA ASP A 54 -2.54 12.13 -20.17
C ASP A 54 -3.33 13.42 -20.49
N ARG A 55 -4.01 14.03 -19.50
CA ARG A 55 -4.73 15.30 -19.68
C ARG A 55 -3.77 16.50 -19.61
N PRO A 56 -3.68 17.35 -20.66
CA PRO A 56 -2.89 18.58 -20.60
C PRO A 56 -3.49 19.56 -19.59
N ASN A 57 -2.68 20.48 -19.04
CA ASN A 57 -3.15 21.45 -18.04
C ASN A 57 -3.68 20.81 -16.75
N SER A 58 -3.05 19.73 -16.32
CA SER A 58 -3.32 19.07 -15.05
C SER A 58 -2.10 19.17 -14.16
N VAL A 59 -2.31 19.43 -12.87
CA VAL A 59 -1.28 19.38 -11.82
C VAL A 59 -1.76 18.42 -10.74
N VAL A 60 -0.86 17.61 -10.22
CA VAL A 60 -1.15 16.73 -9.09
C VAL A 60 -0.08 17.03 -8.06
N VAL A 61 -0.47 17.43 -6.86
CA VAL A 61 0.50 17.59 -5.76
C VAL A 61 0.75 16.23 -5.10
N MET A 62 1.97 16.04 -4.59
CA MET A 62 2.39 14.78 -3.96
C MET A 62 1.60 14.52 -2.66
N GLY A 63 0.77 13.46 -2.67
CA GLY A 63 0.16 12.91 -1.46
C GLY A 63 1.08 11.97 -0.68
N ASN A 64 0.70 11.60 0.55
CA ASN A 64 1.48 10.61 1.29
C ASN A 64 1.35 9.20 0.68
N HIS A 65 0.25 8.91 -0.02
CA HIS A 65 0.07 7.63 -0.69
C HIS A 65 1.02 7.47 -1.89
N GLU A 66 1.12 8.48 -2.77
CA GLU A 66 2.12 8.49 -3.84
C GLU A 66 3.54 8.43 -3.27
N ARG A 67 3.81 9.20 -2.20
CA ARG A 67 5.13 9.22 -1.56
C ARG A 67 5.53 7.86 -1.00
N LYS A 68 4.60 7.09 -0.41
CA LYS A 68 4.84 5.72 0.06
C LYS A 68 5.29 4.81 -1.07
N HIS A 69 4.64 4.88 -2.23
CA HIS A 69 5.07 4.13 -3.42
C HIS A 69 6.45 4.57 -3.92
N VAL A 70 6.70 5.88 -4.02
CA VAL A 70 8.01 6.44 -4.44
C VAL A 70 9.15 6.00 -3.52
N ARG A 71 8.88 5.87 -2.22
CA ARG A 71 9.85 5.45 -1.19
C ARG A 71 9.93 3.92 -1.01
N GLY A 72 9.06 3.14 -1.65
CA GLY A 72 9.01 1.69 -1.48
C GLY A 72 8.52 1.25 -0.09
N ILE A 73 7.69 2.07 0.56
CA ILE A 73 7.11 1.77 1.88
C ILE A 73 5.74 1.17 1.66
N PHE A 74 5.61 -0.14 1.85
CA PHE A 74 4.39 -0.87 1.53
C PHE A 74 3.59 -1.26 2.77
N SER A 75 2.33 -0.82 2.80
CA SER A 75 1.28 -1.36 3.65
C SER A 75 0.22 -2.06 2.78
N TYR A 76 -0.83 -2.58 3.39
CA TYR A 76 -1.86 -3.36 2.68
C TYR A 76 -2.45 -2.62 1.48
N ALA A 77 -2.70 -1.31 1.59
CA ALA A 77 -3.25 -0.53 0.48
C ALA A 77 -2.27 -0.45 -0.71
N GLN A 78 -0.99 -0.19 -0.44
CA GLN A 78 0.03 -0.15 -1.51
C GLN A 78 0.28 -1.52 -2.14
N GLU A 79 0.16 -2.61 -1.38
CA GLU A 79 0.24 -3.96 -1.93
C GLU A 79 -0.89 -4.23 -2.92
N ILE A 80 -2.12 -3.78 -2.60
CA ILE A 80 -3.27 -3.88 -3.50
C ILE A 80 -3.05 -3.04 -4.77
N THR A 81 -2.67 -1.77 -4.63
CA THR A 81 -2.39 -0.88 -5.78
C THR A 81 -1.31 -1.44 -6.71
N ARG A 82 -0.27 -2.06 -6.15
CA ARG A 82 0.77 -2.74 -6.96
C ARG A 82 0.18 -3.84 -7.84
N LEU A 83 -0.75 -4.62 -7.31
CA LEU A 83 -1.41 -5.68 -8.06
C LEU A 83 -2.42 -5.12 -9.07
N GLN A 84 -3.17 -4.08 -8.70
CA GLN A 84 -4.08 -3.37 -9.62
C GLN A 84 -3.33 -2.78 -10.82
N LEU A 85 -2.14 -2.22 -10.60
CA LEU A 85 -1.34 -1.61 -11.66
C LEU A 85 -0.56 -2.64 -12.50
N GLY A 86 -0.21 -3.79 -11.93
CA GLY A 86 0.53 -4.85 -12.62
C GLY A 86 1.81 -4.34 -13.28
N ASP A 87 1.96 -4.63 -14.57
CA ASP A 87 3.14 -4.23 -15.36
C ASP A 87 3.32 -2.71 -15.45
N ARG A 88 2.25 -1.93 -15.28
CA ARG A 88 2.30 -0.45 -15.28
C ARG A 88 2.79 0.14 -13.96
N TYR A 89 3.04 -0.68 -12.93
CA TYR A 89 3.42 -0.15 -11.62
C TYR A 89 4.72 0.67 -11.67
N ALA A 90 5.73 0.19 -12.39
CA ALA A 90 7.03 0.86 -12.48
C ALA A 90 6.91 2.25 -13.15
N GLU A 91 6.25 2.33 -14.31
CA GLU A 91 6.03 3.60 -15.01
C GLU A 91 5.20 4.60 -14.19
N THR A 92 4.21 4.11 -13.45
CA THR A 92 3.36 4.94 -12.58
C THR A 92 4.19 5.54 -11.44
N VAL A 93 5.08 4.77 -10.83
CA VAL A 93 5.98 5.28 -9.78
C VAL A 93 6.98 6.28 -10.35
N ASP A 94 7.49 6.06 -11.55
CA ASP A 94 8.38 7.02 -12.22
C ASP A 94 7.68 8.36 -12.49
N TRP A 95 6.42 8.33 -12.92
CA TRP A 95 5.61 9.54 -13.04
C TRP A 95 5.37 10.20 -11.68
N MET A 96 5.00 9.44 -10.65
CA MET A 96 4.78 9.98 -9.29
C MET A 96 6.02 10.71 -8.74
N ARG A 97 7.24 10.30 -9.10
CA ARG A 97 8.48 10.98 -8.69
C ARG A 97 8.60 12.42 -9.19
N THR A 98 7.83 12.78 -10.22
CA THR A 98 7.84 14.11 -10.82
C THR A 98 6.83 15.06 -10.19
N LEU A 99 5.95 14.57 -9.31
CA LEU A 99 4.89 15.39 -8.72
C LEU A 99 5.48 16.44 -7.77
N PRO A 100 5.09 17.72 -7.90
CA PRO A 100 5.48 18.76 -6.95
C PRO A 100 4.80 18.55 -5.60
N TYR A 101 5.41 19.03 -4.51
CA TYR A 101 4.79 18.97 -3.18
C TYR A 101 3.74 20.05 -2.92
N TYR A 102 3.65 21.05 -3.80
CA TYR A 102 2.66 22.12 -3.72
C TYR A 102 2.42 22.73 -5.10
N PHE A 103 1.32 23.46 -5.22
CA PHE A 103 1.07 24.41 -6.30
C PHE A 103 0.76 25.77 -5.69
N GLU A 104 1.25 26.85 -6.31
CA GLU A 104 0.92 28.21 -5.91
C GLU A 104 0.84 29.12 -7.13
N ASP A 105 -0.20 29.94 -7.18
CA ASP A 105 -0.30 31.09 -8.06
C ASP A 105 -0.72 32.35 -7.28
N GLU A 106 -1.16 33.39 -7.99
CA GLU A 106 -1.64 34.64 -7.38
C GLU A 106 -2.90 34.43 -6.53
N HIS A 107 -3.72 33.42 -6.84
CA HIS A 107 -5.06 33.25 -6.32
C HIS A 107 -5.16 32.16 -5.25
N VAL A 108 -4.34 31.11 -5.32
CA VAL A 108 -4.49 29.94 -4.44
C VAL A 108 -3.18 29.23 -4.14
N ARG A 109 -3.10 28.62 -2.96
CA ARG A 109 -2.11 27.60 -2.58
C ARG A 109 -2.79 26.25 -2.50
N VAL A 110 -2.16 25.23 -3.07
CA VAL A 110 -2.61 23.84 -2.97
C VAL A 110 -1.49 23.01 -2.39
N VAL A 111 -1.77 22.35 -1.28
CA VAL A 111 -0.90 21.37 -0.61
C VAL A 111 -1.71 20.12 -0.32
N HIS A 112 -1.08 18.96 -0.17
CA HIS A 112 -1.85 17.76 0.13
C HIS A 112 -2.39 17.78 1.57
N ALA A 113 -1.52 17.96 2.57
CA ALA A 113 -1.92 17.82 3.97
C ALA A 113 -1.90 19.12 4.76
N ALA A 114 -0.76 19.80 4.78
CA ALA A 114 -0.53 20.88 5.71
C ALA A 114 0.58 21.82 5.27
N MET A 115 0.64 22.99 5.89
CA MET A 115 1.75 23.92 5.79
C MET A 115 1.94 24.66 7.12
N LEU A 116 3.18 25.03 7.45
CA LEU A 116 3.45 25.89 8.60
C LEU A 116 3.10 27.35 8.27
N PRO A 117 2.22 28.02 9.05
CA PRO A 117 1.90 29.42 8.81
C PRO A 117 3.14 30.32 8.87
N GLY A 118 3.20 31.33 7.99
CA GLY A 118 4.32 32.27 7.90
C GLY A 118 5.60 31.73 7.27
N VAL A 119 5.64 30.46 6.86
CA VAL A 119 6.77 29.86 6.12
C VAL A 119 6.42 29.76 4.63
N PRO A 120 7.22 30.34 3.72
CA PRO A 120 7.02 30.19 2.28
C PRO A 120 6.98 28.73 1.84
N LEU A 121 6.16 28.38 0.83
CA LEU A 121 5.98 26.98 0.41
C LEU A 121 7.28 26.29 -0.03
N GLY A 122 8.20 27.02 -0.65
CA GLY A 122 9.51 26.50 -1.03
C GLY A 122 10.44 26.15 0.13
N ASP A 123 10.16 26.67 1.33
CA ASP A 123 10.94 26.44 2.55
C ASP A 123 10.26 25.45 3.52
N GLN A 124 9.06 24.97 3.17
CA GLN A 124 8.34 23.96 3.94
C GLN A 124 9.02 22.59 3.80
N LYS A 125 8.92 21.77 4.84
CA LYS A 125 9.33 20.36 4.75
C LYS A 125 8.34 19.57 3.90
N GLU A 126 8.84 18.81 2.94
CA GLU A 126 8.04 17.89 2.12
C GLU A 126 7.19 16.95 2.98
N GLU A 127 7.73 16.46 4.08
CA GLU A 127 7.05 15.60 5.04
C GLU A 127 5.77 16.21 5.62
N ILE A 128 5.75 17.54 5.81
CA ILE A 128 4.60 18.32 6.29
C ILE A 128 3.62 18.52 5.15
N LEU A 129 4.11 18.98 3.99
CA LEU A 129 3.29 19.25 2.82
C LEU A 129 2.48 18.02 2.38
N CYS A 130 3.10 16.85 2.39
CA CYS A 130 2.46 15.61 1.98
C CYS A 130 1.83 14.79 3.11
N GLY A 131 1.86 15.20 4.38
CA GLY A 131 1.22 14.41 5.45
C GLY A 131 1.89 13.06 5.70
N SER A 132 3.22 13.02 5.74
CA SER A 132 3.94 11.81 6.17
C SER A 132 3.84 11.64 7.69
N THR A 133 4.05 10.42 8.21
CA THR A 133 4.06 10.16 9.66
C THR A 133 5.06 11.03 10.43
N SER A 134 6.20 11.40 9.84
CA SER A 134 7.12 12.38 10.45
C SER A 134 6.55 13.79 10.47
N GLY A 135 5.91 14.24 9.39
CA GLY A 135 5.29 15.55 9.31
C GLY A 135 4.11 15.69 10.26
N GLU A 136 3.22 14.69 10.32
CA GLU A 136 2.10 14.68 11.26
C GLU A 136 2.56 14.76 12.72
N ARG A 137 3.62 14.03 13.09
CA ARG A 137 4.20 14.10 14.44
C ARG A 137 4.76 15.48 14.76
N GLU A 138 5.43 16.12 13.80
CA GLU A 138 5.95 17.48 13.96
C GLU A 138 4.81 18.50 14.12
N LEU A 139 3.78 18.42 13.27
CA LEU A 139 2.59 19.27 13.38
C LEU A 139 1.88 19.10 14.72
N THR A 140 1.72 17.86 15.19
CA THR A 140 1.13 17.56 16.51
C THR A 140 1.93 18.19 17.64
N ALA A 141 3.27 18.21 17.54
CA ALA A 141 4.12 18.85 18.55
C ALA A 141 4.05 20.39 18.50
N LEU A 142 3.90 20.97 17.31
CA LEU A 142 3.80 22.42 17.11
C LEU A 142 2.43 22.98 17.46
N PHE A 143 1.36 22.22 17.25
CA PHE A 143 -0.02 22.63 17.45
C PHE A 143 -0.75 21.68 18.43
N PRO A 144 -0.33 21.61 19.70
CA PRO A 144 -0.95 20.72 20.66
C PRO A 144 -2.41 21.13 20.91
N GLY A 145 -3.35 20.28 20.50
CA GLY A 145 -4.80 20.50 20.71
C GLY A 145 -5.48 21.32 19.62
N GLY A 146 -4.85 21.52 18.46
CA GLY A 146 -5.43 22.18 17.29
C GLY A 146 -4.79 21.72 15.99
N HIS A 147 -5.15 22.38 14.90
CA HIS A 147 -4.63 22.09 13.57
C HIS A 147 -3.86 23.27 12.99
N TRP A 148 -2.92 23.01 12.08
CA TRP A 148 -2.10 24.06 11.44
C TRP A 148 -2.97 25.18 10.82
N HIS A 149 -4.12 24.82 10.25
CA HIS A 149 -5.00 25.77 9.60
C HIS A 149 -5.66 26.73 10.59
N ASP A 150 -5.76 26.38 11.88
CA ASP A 150 -6.27 27.28 12.96
C ASP A 150 -5.35 28.48 13.19
N HIS A 151 -4.10 28.35 12.76
CA HIS A 151 -3.08 29.38 12.85
C HIS A 151 -2.80 30.03 11.49
N TYR A 152 -3.56 29.68 10.44
CA TYR A 152 -3.39 30.24 9.10
C TYR A 152 -3.98 31.64 9.00
N ALA A 153 -3.10 32.64 8.94
CA ALA A 153 -3.45 34.06 8.93
C ALA A 153 -3.26 34.75 7.57
N ASP A 154 -2.68 34.06 6.59
CA ASP A 154 -2.45 34.62 5.26
C ASP A 154 -3.78 34.92 4.56
N ALA A 155 -3.84 36.05 3.85
CA ALA A 155 -5.02 36.43 3.08
C ALA A 155 -5.24 35.54 1.83
N LYS A 156 -4.16 34.93 1.31
CA LYS A 156 -4.24 34.06 0.13
C LYS A 156 -4.96 32.75 0.50
N PRO A 157 -5.97 32.31 -0.26
CA PRO A 157 -6.62 31.03 -0.08
C PRO A 157 -5.67 29.83 -0.08
N VAL A 158 -5.97 28.84 0.75
CA VAL A 158 -5.29 27.54 0.81
C VAL A 158 -6.30 26.40 0.68
N VAL A 159 -5.96 25.43 -0.16
CA VAL A 159 -6.76 24.23 -0.45
C VAL A 159 -5.93 23.01 -0.12
N PHE A 160 -6.52 22.06 0.60
CA PHE A 160 -5.85 20.83 1.02
C PHE A 160 -6.80 19.63 1.10
N GLY A 161 -6.21 18.44 1.19
CA GLY A 161 -6.85 17.14 1.31
C GLY A 161 -6.42 16.41 2.60
N HIS A 162 -6.11 15.12 2.50
CA HIS A 162 -5.44 14.27 3.52
C HIS A 162 -6.22 13.98 4.82
N HIS A 163 -6.83 15.02 5.40
CA HIS A 163 -7.63 14.96 6.60
C HIS A 163 -9.10 15.01 6.21
N VAL A 164 -9.76 13.85 6.30
CA VAL A 164 -11.20 13.75 6.05
C VAL A 164 -11.97 14.76 6.90
N THR A 165 -12.61 15.74 6.26
CA THR A 165 -13.32 16.84 6.92
C THR A 165 -14.76 16.52 7.27
N GLY A 166 -15.24 15.33 6.88
CA GLY A 166 -16.62 14.90 6.99
C GLY A 166 -17.25 14.71 5.61
N ARG A 167 -18.59 14.64 5.56
CA ARG A 167 -19.32 14.49 4.27
C ARG A 167 -19.39 15.77 3.45
N GLN A 168 -18.99 16.90 4.02
CA GLN A 168 -18.96 18.20 3.36
C GLN A 168 -17.55 18.75 3.46
N PRO A 169 -17.10 19.54 2.47
CA PRO A 169 -15.80 20.18 2.56
C PRO A 169 -15.76 21.11 3.77
N MET A 170 -14.59 21.22 4.37
CA MET A 170 -14.34 22.30 5.33
C MET A 170 -14.15 23.60 4.56
N ILE A 171 -14.97 24.60 4.84
CA ILE A 171 -14.80 25.96 4.33
C ILE A 171 -14.75 26.89 5.53
N ARG A 172 -13.64 27.61 5.70
CA ARG A 172 -13.47 28.57 6.79
C ARG A 172 -12.91 29.90 6.30
N ASP A 173 -13.52 30.98 6.78
CA ASP A 173 -13.19 32.37 6.49
C ASP A 173 -13.03 32.66 4.98
N ASP A 174 -13.77 31.94 4.14
CA ASP A 174 -13.71 31.99 2.67
C ASP A 174 -12.30 31.85 2.07
N ARG A 175 -11.35 31.28 2.83
CA ARG A 175 -9.94 31.15 2.42
C ARG A 175 -9.27 29.82 2.79
N ILE A 176 -9.88 29.01 3.65
CA ILE A 176 -9.35 27.71 4.05
C ILE A 176 -10.32 26.64 3.57
N PHE A 177 -9.85 25.78 2.66
CA PHE A 177 -10.67 24.76 2.00
C PHE A 177 -10.06 23.37 2.22
N GLY A 178 -10.71 22.53 3.00
CA GLY A 178 -10.40 21.10 3.12
C GLY A 178 -11.35 20.29 2.24
N LEU A 179 -10.81 19.61 1.23
CA LEU A 179 -11.58 18.92 0.18
C LEU A 179 -11.66 17.41 0.34
N ASP A 180 -10.89 16.81 1.25
CA ASP A 180 -11.03 15.38 1.54
C ASP A 180 -12.36 15.13 2.26
N THR A 181 -13.35 14.69 1.50
CA THR A 181 -14.67 14.33 2.00
C THR A 181 -14.90 12.82 2.03
N GLY A 182 -13.81 12.03 1.99
CA GLY A 182 -13.84 10.59 2.23
C GLY A 182 -14.43 9.76 1.08
N ALA A 183 -14.10 10.07 -0.17
CA ALA A 183 -14.65 9.40 -1.36
C ALA A 183 -14.50 7.87 -1.28
N CYS A 184 -13.29 7.37 -1.00
CA CYS A 184 -13.04 5.93 -0.90
C CYS A 184 -13.76 5.25 0.29
N HIS A 185 -14.30 6.02 1.23
CA HIS A 185 -15.05 5.55 2.40
C HIS A 185 -16.57 5.63 2.21
N GLY A 186 -17.04 5.84 0.97
CA GLY A 186 -18.47 5.85 0.66
C GLY A 186 -19.17 7.16 1.03
N TRP A 187 -18.42 8.24 1.17
CA TRP A 187 -18.97 9.58 1.39
C TRP A 187 -18.99 10.34 0.08
N ASN A 188 -18.22 11.41 -0.07
CA ASN A 188 -18.27 12.23 -1.27
C ASN A 188 -16.86 12.42 -1.85
N LEU A 189 -16.80 12.73 -3.15
CA LEU A 189 -15.65 13.34 -3.77
C LEU A 189 -15.98 14.80 -4.05
N THR A 190 -15.09 15.72 -3.64
CA THR A 190 -15.36 17.16 -3.69
C THR A 190 -14.34 17.90 -4.55
N ALA A 191 -14.82 18.88 -5.31
CA ALA A 191 -14.00 19.84 -6.04
C ALA A 191 -14.33 21.28 -5.64
N LEU A 192 -13.34 22.17 -5.74
CA LEU A 192 -13.47 23.62 -5.62
C LEU A 192 -13.21 24.28 -6.99
N CYS A 193 -14.13 25.12 -7.44
CA CYS A 193 -14.03 25.85 -8.70
C CYS A 193 -13.69 27.32 -8.46
N LEU A 194 -12.63 27.81 -9.09
CA LEU A 194 -12.20 29.21 -9.08
C LEU A 194 -12.47 29.85 -10.45
N PRO A 195 -12.76 31.16 -10.52
CA PRO A 195 -12.61 32.19 -9.47
C PRO A 195 -13.76 32.27 -8.44
N GLU A 196 -14.84 31.52 -8.60
CA GLU A 196 -16.05 31.66 -7.77
C GLU A 196 -15.93 31.02 -6.37
N TYR A 197 -14.86 30.27 -6.10
CA TYR A 197 -14.65 29.47 -4.87
C TYR A 197 -15.86 28.61 -4.51
N THR A 198 -16.49 28.02 -5.52
CA THR A 198 -17.70 27.20 -5.35
C THR A 198 -17.33 25.73 -5.22
N ALA A 199 -17.82 25.07 -4.17
CA ALA A 199 -17.60 23.65 -3.95
C ALA A 199 -18.70 22.80 -4.62
N HIS A 200 -18.31 21.72 -5.28
CA HIS A 200 -19.17 20.72 -5.91
C HIS A 200 -18.83 19.35 -5.33
N SER A 201 -19.82 18.49 -5.10
CA SER A 201 -19.58 17.16 -4.54
C SER A 201 -20.52 16.12 -5.12
N VAL A 202 -19.95 14.98 -5.49
CA VAL A 202 -20.71 13.78 -5.87
C VAL A 202 -20.60 12.73 -4.79
N SER A 203 -21.65 11.93 -4.61
CA SER A 203 -21.62 10.81 -3.67
C SER A 203 -20.93 9.60 -4.24
N ALA A 204 -20.05 9.00 -3.45
CA ALA A 204 -19.41 7.75 -3.79
C ALA A 204 -20.44 6.63 -3.90
N HIS A 205 -20.24 5.75 -4.88
CA HIS A 205 -21.18 4.67 -5.18
C HIS A 205 -21.15 3.57 -4.12
N ALA A 206 -20.08 3.52 -3.32
CA ALA A 206 -19.91 2.60 -2.21
C ALA A 206 -18.76 3.00 -1.28
N ASP A 207 -18.67 2.34 -0.12
CA ASP A 207 -17.41 2.23 0.62
C ASP A 207 -16.44 1.33 -0.17
N HIS A 208 -15.75 1.96 -1.11
CA HIS A 208 -14.79 1.32 -2.00
C HIS A 208 -13.67 0.64 -1.22
N TRP A 209 -13.16 1.26 -0.15
CA TRP A 209 -12.07 0.66 0.61
C TRP A 209 -12.50 -0.65 1.28
N SER A 210 -13.70 -0.69 1.85
CA SER A 210 -14.22 -1.92 2.43
C SER A 210 -14.40 -3.02 1.39
N LYS A 211 -14.86 -2.70 0.18
CA LYS A 211 -14.99 -3.67 -0.93
C LYS A 211 -13.64 -4.15 -1.43
N VAL A 212 -12.73 -3.24 -1.74
CA VAL A 212 -11.39 -3.53 -2.27
C VAL A 212 -10.59 -4.40 -1.30
N LYS A 213 -10.67 -4.16 0.01
CA LYS A 213 -10.00 -5.02 1.01
C LYS A 213 -10.43 -6.48 0.92
N VAL A 214 -11.72 -6.74 0.68
CA VAL A 214 -12.27 -8.10 0.57
C VAL A 214 -11.86 -8.72 -0.76
N GLU A 215 -12.10 -8.01 -1.86
CA GLU A 215 -11.77 -8.47 -3.22
C GLU A 215 -10.30 -8.84 -3.39
N TRP A 216 -9.40 -8.01 -2.84
CA TRP A 216 -7.97 -8.17 -3.03
C TRP A 216 -7.28 -8.97 -1.93
N GLN A 217 -8.02 -9.49 -0.96
CA GLN A 217 -7.44 -10.28 0.14
C GLN A 217 -6.70 -11.51 -0.36
N LEU A 218 -7.37 -12.37 -1.11
CA LEU A 218 -6.76 -13.59 -1.64
C LEU A 218 -5.63 -13.29 -2.64
N PRO A 219 -5.79 -12.38 -3.63
CA PRO A 219 -4.68 -11.96 -4.49
C PRO A 219 -3.44 -11.51 -3.71
N VAL A 220 -3.60 -10.66 -2.68
CA VAL A 220 -2.47 -10.21 -1.85
C VAL A 220 -1.85 -11.37 -1.07
N LEU A 221 -2.66 -12.25 -0.47
CA LEU A 221 -2.16 -13.41 0.28
C LEU A 221 -1.31 -14.34 -0.59
N LYS A 222 -1.70 -14.57 -1.85
CA LYS A 222 -0.94 -15.40 -2.79
C LYS A 222 0.45 -14.86 -3.12
N THR A 223 0.68 -13.55 -2.94
CA THR A 223 1.97 -12.91 -3.21
C THR A 223 2.93 -12.97 -2.03
N LYS A 224 2.47 -13.35 -0.84
CA LYS A 224 3.32 -13.37 0.36
C LYS A 224 4.39 -14.45 0.23
N PRO A 225 5.60 -14.21 0.77
CA PRO A 225 6.71 -15.16 0.69
C PRO A 225 6.55 -16.28 1.74
N TRP A 226 5.51 -17.11 1.61
CA TRP A 226 5.16 -18.14 2.59
C TRP A 226 6.28 -19.16 2.84
N ARG A 227 7.16 -19.38 1.85
CA ARG A 227 8.36 -20.20 2.00
C ARG A 227 9.35 -19.64 3.03
N ASP A 228 9.40 -18.32 3.15
CA ASP A 228 10.43 -17.60 3.90
C ASP A 228 9.97 -17.26 5.31
N PHE A 229 8.67 -17.33 5.58
CA PHE A 229 8.13 -17.16 6.93
C PHE A 229 8.65 -18.27 7.85
N THR A 230 9.02 -17.88 9.07
CA THR A 230 9.20 -18.86 10.13
C THR A 230 7.87 -19.55 10.46
N TRP A 231 7.92 -20.75 11.04
CA TRP A 231 6.70 -21.46 11.43
C TRP A 231 5.76 -20.62 12.33
N PRO A 232 6.26 -19.86 13.33
CA PRO A 232 5.42 -18.95 14.10
C PRO A 232 4.83 -17.81 13.26
N GLU A 233 5.62 -17.14 12.42
CA GLU A 233 5.13 -16.05 11.56
C GLU A 233 4.06 -16.53 10.58
N LEU A 234 4.22 -17.73 10.01
CA LEU A 234 3.21 -18.35 9.15
C LEU A 234 1.92 -18.62 9.91
N ALA A 235 2.01 -19.21 11.10
CA ALA A 235 0.83 -19.50 11.93
C ALA A 235 0.12 -18.21 12.35
N GLU A 236 0.87 -17.18 12.76
CA GLU A 236 0.33 -15.88 13.12
C GLU A 236 -0.35 -15.20 11.93
N ALA A 237 0.27 -15.24 10.75
CA ALA A 237 -0.31 -14.69 9.53
C ALA A 237 -1.63 -15.38 9.17
N ILE A 238 -1.68 -16.72 9.17
CA ILE A 238 -2.92 -17.48 8.92
C ILE A 238 -4.00 -17.11 9.94
N ALA A 239 -3.66 -17.10 11.24
CA ALA A 239 -4.59 -16.75 12.31
C ALA A 239 -5.11 -15.32 12.21
N ARG A 240 -4.27 -14.38 11.76
CA ARG A 240 -4.65 -12.98 11.54
C ARG A 240 -5.66 -12.81 10.42
N TYR A 241 -5.51 -13.55 9.32
CA TYR A 241 -6.33 -13.36 8.12
C TYR A 241 -7.56 -14.27 8.05
N SER A 242 -7.57 -15.40 8.75
CA SER A 242 -8.68 -16.35 8.70
C SER A 242 -10.03 -15.74 9.13
N PRO A 243 -10.14 -14.97 10.24
CA PRO A 243 -11.39 -14.37 10.67
C PRO A 243 -11.90 -13.32 9.67
N GLY A 244 -13.17 -13.43 9.26
CA GLY A 244 -13.82 -12.45 8.39
C GLY A 244 -13.48 -12.55 6.90
N SER A 245 -12.62 -13.51 6.52
CA SER A 245 -12.34 -13.85 5.12
C SER A 245 -13.55 -14.46 4.42
N ASP A 246 -13.64 -14.30 3.09
CA ASP A 246 -14.64 -14.99 2.27
C ASP A 246 -14.37 -16.51 2.18
N PRO A 247 -15.34 -17.32 1.69
CA PRO A 247 -15.18 -18.78 1.66
C PRO A 247 -13.99 -19.27 0.81
N ALA A 248 -13.67 -18.58 -0.29
CA ALA A 248 -12.55 -18.95 -1.16
C ALA A 248 -11.21 -18.72 -0.45
N THR A 249 -11.07 -17.58 0.22
CA THR A 249 -9.90 -17.21 1.00
C THR A 249 -9.72 -18.12 2.20
N GLN A 250 -10.80 -18.46 2.92
CA GLN A 250 -10.77 -19.43 4.02
C GLN A 250 -10.31 -20.81 3.54
N SER A 251 -10.85 -21.30 2.42
CA SER A 251 -10.44 -22.57 1.82
C SER A 251 -8.96 -22.57 1.46
N TRP A 252 -8.47 -21.49 0.85
CA TRP A 252 -7.07 -21.34 0.48
C TRP A 252 -6.15 -21.29 1.70
N LEU A 253 -6.50 -20.54 2.74
CA LEU A 253 -5.77 -20.50 4.01
C LEU A 253 -5.73 -21.87 4.70
N GLY A 254 -6.82 -22.64 4.65
CA GLY A 254 -6.85 -24.01 5.16
C GLY A 254 -5.92 -24.95 4.39
N ASN A 255 -5.82 -24.80 3.07
CA ASN A 255 -4.85 -25.54 2.27
C ASN A 255 -3.41 -25.14 2.59
N LEU A 256 -3.15 -23.86 2.86
CA LEU A 256 -1.85 -23.36 3.29
C LEU A 256 -1.45 -23.92 4.65
N GLU A 257 -2.39 -23.95 5.61
CA GLU A 257 -2.16 -24.55 6.93
C GLU A 257 -1.86 -26.05 6.83
N LYS A 258 -2.64 -26.78 6.02
CA LYS A 258 -2.41 -28.19 5.75
C LYS A 258 -1.04 -28.43 5.11
N TRP A 259 -0.68 -27.66 4.09
CA TRP A 259 0.65 -27.70 3.47
C TRP A 259 1.76 -27.53 4.50
N ALA A 260 1.65 -26.53 5.38
CA ALA A 260 2.63 -26.30 6.44
C ALA A 260 2.68 -27.44 7.47
N ALA A 261 1.55 -28.10 7.77
CA ALA A 261 1.50 -29.28 8.63
C ALA A 261 2.16 -30.50 7.97
N ASP A 262 1.91 -30.73 6.68
CA ASP A 262 2.48 -31.84 5.91
C ASP A 262 4.01 -31.73 5.76
N LEU A 263 4.53 -30.52 5.57
CA LEU A 263 5.98 -30.29 5.60
C LEU A 263 6.60 -30.65 6.95
N ARG A 264 5.96 -30.25 8.06
CA ARG A 264 6.44 -30.57 9.41
C ARG A 264 6.34 -32.07 9.72
N SER A 265 5.30 -32.74 9.24
CA SER A 265 5.14 -34.19 9.41
C SER A 265 6.15 -35.00 8.58
N SER A 266 6.78 -34.39 7.56
CA SER A 266 7.83 -35.02 6.76
C SER A 266 9.18 -35.15 7.47
N LEU A 267 9.45 -34.35 8.52
CA LEU A 267 10.77 -34.27 9.17
C LEU A 267 11.34 -35.64 9.62
N PRO A 268 10.57 -36.58 10.20
CA PRO A 268 11.09 -37.90 10.55
C PRO A 268 11.58 -38.68 9.33
N THR A 269 10.86 -38.60 8.22
CA THR A 269 11.23 -39.29 6.97
C THR A 269 12.47 -38.67 6.31
N LEU A 270 12.66 -37.35 6.46
CA LEU A 270 13.86 -36.65 6.02
C LEU A 270 15.07 -37.03 6.87
N ALA A 271 14.92 -37.13 8.20
CA ALA A 271 15.97 -37.61 9.08
C ALA A 271 16.41 -39.03 8.70
N ALA A 272 15.46 -39.95 8.49
CA ALA A 272 15.74 -41.30 8.05
C ALA A 272 16.45 -41.35 6.69
N ALA A 273 16.06 -40.50 5.75
CA ALA A 273 16.72 -40.39 4.44
C ALA A 273 18.17 -39.90 4.57
N ALA A 274 18.41 -38.89 5.40
CA ALA A 274 19.76 -38.40 5.68
C ALA A 274 20.64 -39.47 6.32
N HIS A 275 20.11 -40.28 7.26
CA HIS A 275 20.82 -41.43 7.84
C HIS A 275 21.19 -42.47 6.78
N ARG A 276 20.25 -42.84 5.91
CA ARG A 276 20.50 -43.79 4.83
C ARG A 276 21.60 -43.30 3.88
N ILE A 277 21.49 -42.06 3.38
CA ILE A 277 22.48 -41.46 2.46
C ILE A 277 23.84 -41.35 3.13
N ALA A 278 23.90 -40.93 4.41
CA ALA A 278 25.15 -40.81 5.15
C ALA A 278 25.84 -42.17 5.40
N GLY A 279 25.08 -43.27 5.42
CA GLY A 279 25.61 -44.64 5.48
C GLY A 279 26.18 -45.13 4.14
N GLU A 280 25.66 -44.63 3.02
CA GLU A 280 26.08 -45.03 1.66
C GLU A 280 27.31 -44.25 1.17
N LEU A 281 27.45 -42.97 1.55
CA LEU A 281 28.49 -42.07 1.03
C LEU A 281 29.81 -42.12 1.81
N THR A 282 30.93 -41.98 1.10
CA THR A 282 32.24 -41.71 1.70
C THR A 282 32.30 -40.32 2.35
N MET A 283 33.35 -40.06 3.15
CA MET A 283 33.56 -38.75 3.77
C MET A 283 33.76 -37.63 2.75
N GLU A 284 34.40 -37.91 1.62
CA GLU A 284 34.63 -36.92 0.56
C GLU A 284 33.34 -36.60 -0.20
N GLU A 285 32.55 -37.63 -0.53
CA GLU A 285 31.25 -37.45 -1.18
C GLU A 285 30.27 -36.66 -0.29
N MET A 286 30.20 -36.97 1.02
CA MET A 286 29.36 -36.18 1.93
C MET A 286 29.77 -34.72 2.00
N ARG A 287 31.07 -34.38 1.93
CA ARG A 287 31.53 -32.98 1.93
C ARG A 287 31.06 -32.21 0.69
N ARG A 288 30.95 -32.90 -0.45
CA ARG A 288 30.47 -32.32 -1.72
C ARG A 288 28.95 -32.30 -1.83
N HIS A 289 28.24 -33.03 -0.96
CA HIS A 289 26.79 -33.16 -1.03
C HIS A 289 26.06 -31.88 -0.60
N PRO A 290 24.96 -31.46 -1.27
CA PRO A 290 24.22 -30.25 -0.90
C PRO A 290 23.70 -30.24 0.54
N ALA A 291 23.36 -31.42 1.09
CA ALA A 291 22.95 -31.61 2.47
C ALA A 291 24.11 -31.97 3.45
N ALA A 292 25.38 -31.69 3.11
CA ALA A 292 26.58 -32.14 3.84
C ALA A 292 26.43 -32.05 5.36
N ARG A 293 26.05 -30.87 5.87
CA ARG A 293 25.89 -30.62 7.32
C ARG A 293 24.94 -31.62 7.99
N PHE A 294 23.81 -31.90 7.36
CA PHE A 294 22.82 -32.85 7.88
C PHE A 294 23.31 -34.29 7.78
N LEU A 295 24.00 -34.66 6.70
CA LEU A 295 24.60 -36.00 6.55
C LEU A 295 25.69 -36.27 7.61
N PHE A 296 26.53 -35.28 7.91
CA PHE A 296 27.51 -35.39 9.00
C PHE A 296 26.85 -35.54 10.38
N GLN A 297 25.76 -34.83 10.64
CA GLN A 297 24.99 -35.01 11.88
C GLN A 297 24.35 -36.41 11.93
N ALA A 298 23.80 -36.89 10.82
CA ALA A 298 23.20 -38.20 10.70
C ALA A 298 24.21 -39.31 10.98
N ARG A 299 25.38 -39.29 10.30
CA ARG A 299 26.47 -40.24 10.53
C ARG A 299 26.92 -40.33 12.00
N ASN A 300 26.89 -39.20 12.71
CA ASN A 300 27.28 -39.14 14.11
C ASN A 300 26.12 -39.43 15.10
N GLY A 301 24.96 -39.89 14.62
CA GLY A 301 23.79 -40.17 15.46
C GLY A 301 23.14 -38.93 16.10
N ARG A 302 23.43 -37.73 15.58
CA ARG A 302 22.97 -36.45 16.13
C ARG A 302 21.81 -35.82 15.36
N LEU A 303 21.34 -36.47 14.30
CA LEU A 303 20.21 -35.99 13.50
C LEU A 303 18.93 -36.76 13.82
N ASP A 304 17.89 -36.02 14.19
CA ASP A 304 16.54 -36.51 14.50
C ASP A 304 15.49 -35.45 14.12
N GLN A 305 14.20 -35.74 14.33
CA GLN A 305 13.13 -34.79 14.02
C GLN A 305 13.26 -33.47 14.79
N THR A 306 13.72 -33.52 16.05
CA THR A 306 13.80 -32.37 16.95
C THR A 306 14.90 -31.41 16.50
N SER A 307 16.07 -31.95 16.15
CA SER A 307 17.18 -31.19 15.60
C SER A 307 16.87 -30.67 14.19
N LEU A 308 16.14 -31.41 13.36
CA LEU A 308 15.67 -30.90 12.07
C LEU A 308 14.69 -29.74 12.22
N ALA A 309 13.71 -29.84 13.13
CA ALA A 309 12.76 -28.76 13.39
C ALA A 309 13.46 -27.44 13.81
N LYS A 310 14.54 -27.53 14.60
CA LYS A 310 15.36 -26.36 14.97
C LYS A 310 16.18 -25.81 13.81
N GLN A 311 16.62 -26.67 12.90
CA GLN A 311 17.52 -26.33 11.80
C GLN A 311 16.79 -25.91 10.51
N CYS A 312 15.51 -26.27 10.39
CA CYS A 312 14.60 -25.89 9.31
C CYS A 312 13.46 -25.02 9.88
N PRO A 313 13.75 -23.76 10.28
CA PRO A 313 12.77 -22.87 10.91
C PRO A 313 11.69 -22.35 9.96
N THR A 314 11.84 -22.57 8.64
CA THR A 314 10.91 -22.10 7.61
C THR A 314 10.47 -23.26 6.70
N PRO A 315 9.31 -23.17 6.03
CA PRO A 315 8.90 -24.12 5.00
C PRO A 315 9.94 -24.30 3.89
N GLY A 316 10.49 -23.20 3.38
CA GLY A 316 11.49 -23.19 2.32
C GLY A 316 12.71 -24.03 2.68
N ARG A 317 13.24 -23.87 3.90
CA ARG A 317 14.39 -24.70 4.35
C ARG A 317 14.07 -26.18 4.44
N THR A 318 12.83 -26.55 4.80
CA THR A 318 12.41 -27.95 4.82
C THR A 318 12.30 -28.51 3.40
N ILE A 319 11.73 -27.74 2.46
CA ILE A 319 11.63 -28.13 1.05
C ILE A 319 13.03 -28.27 0.43
N ASP A 320 13.93 -27.32 0.67
CA ASP A 320 15.29 -27.33 0.13
C ASP A 320 16.10 -28.50 0.67
N LEU A 321 15.94 -28.84 1.96
CA LEU A 321 16.54 -30.03 2.54
C LEU A 321 16.00 -31.30 1.88
N ALA A 322 14.68 -31.39 1.67
CA ALA A 322 14.09 -32.54 1.02
C ALA A 322 14.65 -32.73 -0.39
N ALA A 323 14.72 -31.65 -1.17
CA ALA A 323 15.31 -31.66 -2.52
C ALA A 323 16.78 -32.11 -2.49
N ALA A 324 17.56 -31.58 -1.55
CA ALA A 324 18.95 -31.98 -1.35
C ALA A 324 19.10 -33.47 -0.98
N LEU A 325 18.10 -34.09 -0.36
CA LEU A 325 18.06 -35.52 -0.03
C LEU A 325 17.39 -36.38 -1.11
N GLY A 326 17.14 -35.83 -2.31
CA GLY A 326 16.52 -36.54 -3.42
C GLY A 326 15.02 -36.81 -3.22
N ARG A 327 14.34 -35.98 -2.44
CA ARG A 327 12.89 -36.05 -2.19
C ARG A 327 12.19 -34.79 -2.69
N SER A 328 10.95 -34.96 -3.15
CA SER A 328 10.10 -33.83 -3.53
C SER A 328 9.08 -33.58 -2.43
N LEU A 329 8.98 -32.33 -1.97
CA LEU A 329 7.90 -31.84 -1.13
C LEU A 329 7.12 -30.77 -1.90
N PRO A 330 5.81 -30.59 -1.63
CA PRO A 330 4.99 -29.64 -2.37
C PRO A 330 5.36 -28.18 -2.06
N GLU A 331 5.18 -27.31 -3.05
CA GLU A 331 5.20 -25.85 -2.91
C GLU A 331 3.89 -25.34 -2.27
N PRO A 332 3.86 -24.08 -1.75
CA PRO A 332 2.64 -23.52 -1.19
C PRO A 332 1.52 -23.45 -2.24
N PRO A 333 0.24 -23.43 -1.81
CA PRO A 333 -0.88 -23.32 -2.72
C PRO A 333 -0.78 -22.03 -3.56
N ALA A 334 -1.04 -22.16 -4.87
CA ALA A 334 -1.02 -21.07 -5.83
C ALA A 334 -2.21 -20.10 -5.69
#